data_AF-A0A6L9KXX5-F1
#
_entry.id   AF-A0A6L9KXX5-F1
#
_cell.length_a   1.000
_cell.length_b   1.000
_cell.length_c   1.000
_cell.angle_alpha   90.00
_cell.angle_beta   90.00
_cell.angle_gamma   90.00
#
_symmetry.space_group_name_H-M   'P 1'
#
loop_
_entity.id
_entity.type
_entity.pdbx_description
1 polymer ?
#
loop_
_entity_poly.entity_id
_entity_poly.type
_entity_poly.pdbx_seq_one_letter_code
_entity_poly.pdbx_strand_id
1 'polypeptide(L)'
;MAMSPDDFDFISGFSTLWQVVLGAVLATLGGFAATQMERMVLRRERERSAALLFGELIVTISILIDEAKVARSRGEPYGMYTMRLLRSVHRELDIYERNRERLGDLEQSALRGRVYNFMVRLSIALEGIFDTTHELRELKLKGPGGDAHLMRQKELEDLRDQGFTFMLATTDLVPELLQSFERIARHSFSNLGDMARRVNHNDTLAAKSV
;
A
#
# COMPACT_ATOMS: atom_id res chain seq x y z
N MET A 1 -40.38 -55.24 44.10
CA MET A 1 -39.41 -55.58 43.04
C MET A 1 -38.06 -55.06 43.53
N ALA A 2 -37.23 -55.92 44.11
CA ALA A 2 -35.92 -55.52 44.62
C ALA A 2 -34.97 -55.47 43.41
N MET A 3 -34.34 -54.32 43.17
CA MET A 3 -33.28 -54.18 42.17
C MET A 3 -32.14 -55.13 42.52
N SER A 4 -31.70 -55.91 41.55
CA SER A 4 -30.57 -56.83 41.74
C SER A 4 -29.27 -56.03 41.81
N PRO A 5 -28.24 -56.51 42.52
CA PRO A 5 -26.92 -55.88 42.55
C PRO A 5 -26.35 -55.61 41.15
N ASP A 6 -26.66 -56.47 40.18
CA ASP A 6 -26.25 -56.35 38.78
C ASP A 6 -26.90 -55.14 38.06
N ASP A 7 -28.12 -54.74 38.47
CA ASP A 7 -28.79 -53.55 37.92
C ASP A 7 -28.09 -52.26 38.37
N PHE A 8 -27.52 -52.23 39.59
CA PHE A 8 -26.76 -51.09 40.09
C PHE A 8 -25.38 -50.97 39.43
N ASP A 9 -24.71 -52.09 39.14
CA ASP A 9 -23.43 -52.10 38.41
C ASP A 9 -23.61 -51.71 36.93
N PHE A 10 -24.73 -52.06 36.30
CA PHE A 10 -25.07 -51.60 34.96
C PHE A 10 -25.30 -50.09 34.90
N ILE A 11 -26.01 -49.52 35.88
CA ILE A 11 -26.28 -48.07 35.96
C ILE A 11 -24.98 -47.29 36.27
N SER A 12 -24.10 -47.81 37.13
CA SER A 12 -22.82 -47.17 37.46
C SER A 12 -21.85 -47.19 36.26
N GLY A 13 -21.76 -48.31 35.54
CA GLY A 13 -20.96 -48.45 34.32
C GLY A 13 -21.47 -47.57 33.16
N PHE A 14 -22.79 -47.47 32.99
CA PHE A 14 -23.41 -46.58 32.01
C PHE A 14 -23.12 -45.11 32.31
N SER A 15 -23.16 -44.69 33.58
CA SER A 15 -22.81 -43.33 33.98
C SER A 15 -21.36 -42.96 33.66
N THR A 16 -20.43 -43.90 33.85
CA THR A 16 -19.00 -43.71 33.55
C THR A 16 -18.76 -43.63 32.05
N LEU A 17 -19.36 -44.55 31.27
CA LEU A 17 -19.23 -44.54 29.81
C LEU A 17 -19.84 -43.29 29.19
N TRP A 18 -20.99 -42.83 29.70
CA TRP A 18 -21.62 -41.59 29.23
C TRP A 18 -20.77 -40.35 29.55
N GLN A 19 -20.13 -40.29 30.72
CA GLN A 19 -19.20 -39.20 31.08
C GLN A 19 -17.99 -39.17 30.14
N VAL A 20 -17.41 -40.32 29.80
CA VAL A 20 -16.28 -40.41 28.87
C VAL A 20 -16.69 -39.97 27.46
N VAL A 21 -17.86 -40.41 26.98
CA VAL A 21 -18.40 -40.01 25.67
C VAL A 21 -18.66 -38.51 25.63
N LEU A 22 -19.30 -37.96 26.66
CA LEU A 22 -19.56 -36.52 26.76
C LEU A 22 -18.24 -35.72 26.80
N GLY A 23 -17.25 -36.20 27.56
CA GLY A 23 -15.93 -35.60 27.63
C GLY A 23 -15.20 -35.59 26.28
N ALA A 24 -15.25 -36.70 25.54
CA ALA A 24 -14.65 -36.82 24.21
C ALA A 24 -15.33 -35.90 23.18
N VAL A 25 -16.67 -35.79 23.22
CA VAL A 25 -17.44 -34.88 22.35
C VAL A 25 -17.12 -33.43 22.67
N LEU A 26 -17.11 -33.06 23.97
CA LEU A 26 -16.78 -31.71 24.41
C LEU A 26 -15.34 -31.32 24.07
N ALA A 27 -14.37 -32.22 24.23
CA ALA A 27 -12.99 -31.99 23.85
C ALA A 27 -12.85 -31.75 22.34
N THR A 28 -13.57 -32.52 21.52
CA THR A 28 -13.55 -32.40 20.05
C THR A 28 -14.21 -31.09 19.60
N LEU A 29 -15.38 -30.76 20.15
CA LEU A 29 -16.08 -29.51 19.85
C LEU A 29 -15.30 -28.29 20.34
N GLY A 30 -14.68 -28.38 21.53
CA GLY A 30 -13.82 -27.34 22.08
C GLY A 30 -12.59 -27.09 21.23
N GLY A 31 -11.91 -28.16 20.79
CA GLY A 31 -10.76 -28.07 19.88
C GLY A 31 -11.12 -27.48 18.51
N PHE A 32 -12.28 -27.85 17.95
CA PHE A 32 -12.78 -27.29 16.70
C PHE A 32 -13.17 -25.82 16.83
N ALA A 33 -13.87 -25.44 17.90
CA ALA A 33 -14.24 -24.04 18.14
C ALA A 33 -13.00 -23.15 18.35
N ALA A 34 -12.00 -23.64 19.09
CA ALA A 34 -10.74 -22.92 19.33
C ALA A 34 -9.98 -22.68 18.02
N THR A 35 -9.82 -23.70 17.17
CA THR A 35 -9.14 -23.58 15.88
C THR A 35 -9.87 -22.63 14.92
N GLN A 36 -11.19 -22.61 14.94
CA GLN A 36 -11.97 -21.67 14.12
C GLN A 36 -11.81 -20.23 14.63
N MET A 37 -11.84 -20.00 15.94
CA MET A 37 -11.58 -18.68 16.53
C MET A 37 -10.17 -18.18 16.21
N GLU A 38 -9.17 -19.05 16.33
CA GLU A 38 -7.77 -18.72 16.01
C GLU A 38 -7.61 -18.29 14.55
N ARG A 39 -8.20 -19.04 13.61
CA ARG A 39 -8.20 -18.68 12.18
C ARG A 39 -8.84 -17.33 11.92
N MET A 40 -9.94 -17.01 12.62
CA MET A 40 -10.61 -15.72 12.49
C MET A 40 -9.74 -14.57 12.99
N VAL A 41 -9.06 -14.74 14.14
CA VAL A 41 -8.15 -13.74 14.70
C VAL A 41 -6.96 -13.53 13.76
N LEU A 42 -6.29 -14.60 13.35
CA LEU A 42 -5.14 -14.53 12.44
C LEU A 42 -5.49 -13.91 11.08
N ARG A 43 -6.71 -14.13 10.58
CA ARG A 43 -7.17 -13.48 9.33
C ARG A 43 -7.33 -11.98 9.51
N ARG A 44 -7.94 -11.53 10.61
CA ARG A 44 -8.10 -10.10 10.93
C ARG A 44 -6.77 -9.40 11.14
N GLU A 45 -5.84 -10.07 11.81
CA GLU A 45 -4.49 -9.52 12.03
C GLU A 45 -3.72 -9.37 10.72
N ARG A 46 -3.79 -10.36 9.83
CA ARG A 46 -3.19 -10.28 8.49
C ARG A 46 -3.79 -9.16 7.66
N GLU A 47 -5.12 -9.07 7.63
CA GLU A 47 -5.82 -8.00 6.92
C GLU A 47 -5.43 -6.61 7.45
N ARG A 48 -5.37 -6.44 8.77
CA ARG A 48 -4.95 -5.19 9.40
C ARG A 48 -3.49 -4.84 9.05
N SER A 49 -2.60 -5.83 9.10
CA SER A 49 -1.18 -5.67 8.77
C SER A 49 -0.99 -5.28 7.30
N ALA A 50 -1.72 -5.92 6.39
CA ALA A 50 -1.73 -5.55 4.97
C ALA A 50 -2.25 -4.11 4.78
N ALA A 51 -3.34 -3.74 5.44
CA ALA A 51 -3.90 -2.39 5.36
C ALA A 51 -2.93 -1.31 5.88
N LEU A 52 -2.19 -1.59 6.96
CA LEU A 52 -1.15 -0.70 7.46
C LEU A 52 -0.03 -0.52 6.44
N LEU A 53 0.53 -1.63 5.94
CA LEU A 53 1.62 -1.61 4.97
C LEU A 53 1.27 -0.82 3.71
N PHE A 54 0.12 -1.10 3.09
CA PHE A 54 -0.28 -0.41 1.87
C PHE A 54 -0.71 1.04 2.12
N GLY A 55 -1.31 1.33 3.27
CA GLY A 55 -1.61 2.70 3.67
C GLY A 55 -0.34 3.55 3.84
N GLU A 56 0.67 3.04 4.55
CA GLU A 56 1.96 3.70 4.73
C GLU A 56 2.70 3.92 3.40
N LEU A 57 2.68 2.91 2.53
CA LEU A 57 3.30 2.99 1.21
C LEU A 57 2.65 4.07 0.33
N ILE A 58 1.31 4.11 0.29
CA ILE A 58 0.58 5.12 -0.49
C ILE A 58 0.83 6.54 0.06
N VAL A 59 0.87 6.70 1.38
CA VAL A 59 1.19 7.99 2.01
C VAL A 59 2.60 8.43 1.66
N THR A 60 3.57 7.52 1.75
CA THR A 60 4.97 7.81 1.44
C THR A 60 5.13 8.23 -0.03
N ILE A 61 4.49 7.49 -0.95
CA ILE A 61 4.42 7.84 -2.37
C ILE A 61 3.82 9.23 -2.56
N SER A 62 2.68 9.53 -1.93
CA SER A 62 2.01 10.82 -2.06
C SER A 62 2.90 11.98 -1.61
N ILE A 63 3.57 11.83 -0.45
CA ILE A 63 4.51 12.83 0.07
C ILE A 63 5.64 13.06 -0.93
N LEU A 64 6.26 11.99 -1.43
CA LEU A 64 7.38 12.10 -2.38
C LEU A 64 6.95 12.77 -3.71
N ILE A 65 5.73 12.53 -4.19
CA ILE A 65 5.18 13.18 -5.38
C ILE A 65 4.92 14.67 -5.12
N ASP A 66 4.37 15.02 -3.97
CA ASP A 66 4.19 16.41 -3.56
C ASP A 66 5.53 17.15 -3.46
N GLU A 67 6.55 16.51 -2.88
CA GLU A 67 7.92 17.04 -2.87
C GLU A 67 8.47 17.21 -4.28
N ALA A 68 8.25 16.23 -5.16
CA ALA A 68 8.71 16.32 -6.54
C ALA A 68 8.01 17.46 -7.29
N LYS A 69 6.74 17.72 -7.00
CA LYS A 69 5.97 18.86 -7.55
C LYS A 69 6.55 20.19 -7.09
N VAL A 70 6.85 20.32 -5.79
CA VAL A 70 7.49 21.53 -5.24
C VAL A 70 8.89 21.71 -5.83
N ALA A 71 9.70 20.66 -5.87
CA ALA A 71 11.02 20.67 -6.47
C ALA A 71 10.99 21.09 -7.95
N ARG A 72 10.06 20.54 -8.74
CA ARG A 72 9.88 20.89 -10.15
C ARG A 72 9.56 22.37 -10.36
N SER A 73 8.83 22.98 -9.42
CA SER A 73 8.52 24.41 -9.48
C SER A 73 9.68 25.34 -9.09
N ARG A 74 10.76 24.78 -8.52
CA ARG A 74 11.91 25.53 -8.00
C ARG A 74 13.18 25.16 -8.77
N GLY A 75 13.64 26.06 -9.64
CA GLY A 75 14.89 25.88 -10.39
C GLY A 75 14.69 25.07 -11.67
N GLU A 76 15.53 24.06 -11.90
CA GLU A 76 15.44 23.20 -13.09
C GLU A 76 14.34 22.12 -12.90
N PRO A 77 13.25 22.12 -13.69
CA PRO A 77 12.08 21.27 -13.45
C PRO A 77 12.39 19.78 -13.31
N TYR A 78 13.33 19.27 -14.10
CA TYR A 78 13.77 17.87 -14.07
C TYR A 78 15.26 17.76 -13.74
N GLY A 79 15.74 18.67 -12.88
CA GLY A 79 17.09 18.63 -12.34
C GLY A 79 17.33 17.41 -11.44
N MET A 80 18.55 17.29 -10.95
CA MET A 80 19.00 16.14 -10.17
C MET A 80 18.13 15.84 -8.93
N TYR A 81 17.63 16.88 -8.26
CA TYR A 81 16.81 16.73 -7.05
C TYR A 81 15.41 16.16 -7.37
N THR A 82 14.68 16.77 -8.31
CA THR A 82 13.37 16.24 -8.77
C THR A 82 13.50 14.79 -9.25
N MET A 83 14.51 14.50 -10.08
CA MET A 83 14.72 13.15 -10.58
C MET A 83 15.11 12.15 -9.48
N ARG A 84 15.75 12.61 -8.39
CA ARG A 84 16.02 11.75 -7.23
C ARG A 84 14.72 11.42 -6.47
N LEU A 85 13.83 12.39 -6.29
CA LEU A 85 12.52 12.16 -5.67
C LEU A 85 11.68 11.18 -6.49
N LEU A 86 11.60 11.37 -7.81
CA LEU A 86 10.89 10.44 -8.70
C LEU A 86 11.46 9.01 -8.63
N ARG A 87 12.79 8.85 -8.54
CA ARG A 87 13.40 7.53 -8.31
C ARG A 87 13.06 6.95 -6.95
N SER A 88 12.89 7.77 -5.92
CA SER A 88 12.40 7.30 -4.62
C SER A 88 10.96 6.79 -4.74
N VAL A 89 10.08 7.50 -5.47
CA VAL A 89 8.71 7.01 -5.75
C VAL A 89 8.76 5.65 -6.46
N HIS A 90 9.62 5.49 -7.46
CA HIS A 90 9.79 4.20 -8.13
C HIS A 90 10.27 3.08 -7.19
N ARG A 91 11.15 3.38 -6.23
CA ARG A 91 11.58 2.38 -5.23
C ARG A 91 10.43 1.94 -4.33
N GLU A 92 9.51 2.84 -3.99
CA GLU A 92 8.30 2.48 -3.24
C GLU A 92 7.39 1.58 -4.06
N LEU A 93 7.27 1.78 -5.39
CA LEU A 93 6.58 0.84 -6.27
C LEU A 93 7.24 -0.55 -6.25
N ASP A 94 8.57 -0.64 -6.20
CA ASP A 94 9.25 -1.93 -6.08
C ASP A 94 8.93 -2.61 -4.73
N ILE A 95 8.76 -1.85 -3.65
CA ILE A 95 8.31 -2.37 -2.35
C ILE A 95 6.88 -2.92 -2.48
N TYR A 96 6.00 -2.21 -3.18
CA TYR A 96 4.66 -2.70 -3.47
C TYR A 96 4.69 -4.03 -4.25
N GLU A 97 5.45 -4.13 -5.34
CA GLU A 97 5.51 -5.36 -6.14
C GLU A 97 6.03 -6.55 -5.32
N ARG A 98 7.05 -6.34 -4.49
CA ARG A 98 7.57 -7.37 -3.58
C ARG A 98 6.56 -7.84 -2.53
N ASN A 99 5.61 -6.99 -2.16
CA ASN A 99 4.60 -7.28 -1.14
C ASN A 99 3.19 -7.50 -1.72
N ARG A 100 3.05 -7.53 -3.05
CA ARG A 100 1.73 -7.54 -3.71
C ARG A 100 0.86 -8.73 -3.32
N GLU A 101 1.46 -9.85 -2.94
CA GLU A 101 0.74 -11.04 -2.48
C GLU A 101 -0.07 -10.78 -1.20
N ARG A 102 0.43 -9.89 -0.33
CA ARG A 102 -0.26 -9.45 0.89
C ARG A 102 -1.54 -8.66 0.59
N LEU A 103 -1.67 -8.15 -0.64
CA LEU A 103 -2.93 -7.54 -1.07
C LEU A 103 -4.07 -8.57 -1.03
N GLY A 104 -3.76 -9.86 -1.22
CA GLY A 104 -4.71 -10.96 -1.08
C GLY A 104 -5.30 -11.13 0.33
N ASP A 105 -4.61 -10.64 1.37
CA ASP A 105 -5.10 -10.67 2.75
C ASP A 105 -6.23 -9.65 2.99
N LEU A 106 -6.42 -8.66 2.10
CA LEU A 106 -7.54 -7.73 2.16
C LEU A 106 -8.83 -8.44 1.71
N GLU A 107 -9.89 -8.37 2.52
CA GLU A 107 -11.16 -9.01 2.23
C GLU A 107 -11.86 -8.39 1.01
N GLN A 108 -11.77 -7.06 0.86
CA GLN A 108 -12.49 -6.31 -0.17
C GLN A 108 -11.78 -6.37 -1.53
N SER A 109 -12.29 -7.18 -2.46
CA SER A 109 -11.75 -7.30 -3.82
C SER A 109 -11.71 -5.97 -4.58
N ALA A 110 -12.72 -5.11 -4.38
CA ALA A 110 -12.77 -3.78 -4.99
C ALA A 110 -11.61 -2.87 -4.54
N LEU A 111 -11.24 -2.91 -3.25
CA LEU A 111 -10.11 -2.16 -2.72
C LEU A 111 -8.80 -2.63 -3.36
N ARG A 112 -8.61 -3.95 -3.49
CA ARG A 112 -7.44 -4.52 -4.17
C ARG A 112 -7.33 -4.02 -5.61
N GLY A 113 -8.44 -4.01 -6.34
CA GLY A 113 -8.50 -3.50 -7.72
C GLY A 113 -8.13 -2.02 -7.81
N ARG A 114 -8.61 -1.19 -6.88
CA ARG A 114 -8.26 0.24 -6.83
C ARG A 114 -6.77 0.47 -6.54
N VAL A 115 -6.20 -0.29 -5.60
CA VAL A 115 -4.76 -0.23 -5.28
C VAL A 115 -3.93 -0.63 -6.49
N TYR A 116 -4.26 -1.76 -7.12
CA TYR A 116 -3.58 -2.23 -8.32
C TYR A 116 -3.62 -1.17 -9.44
N ASN A 117 -4.80 -0.59 -9.71
CA ASN A 117 -4.96 0.45 -10.72
C ASN A 117 -4.09 1.68 -10.40
N PHE A 118 -4.10 2.14 -9.14
CA PHE A 118 -3.26 3.26 -8.69
C PHE A 118 -1.77 2.98 -8.94
N MET A 119 -1.27 1.82 -8.53
CA MET A 119 0.15 1.47 -8.70
C MET A 119 0.55 1.35 -10.17
N VAL A 120 -0.29 0.73 -11.01
CA VAL A 120 -0.03 0.62 -12.45
C VAL A 120 0.00 1.99 -13.13
N ARG A 121 -0.97 2.86 -12.84
CA ARG A 121 -0.99 4.22 -13.39
C ARG A 121 0.26 5.00 -13.00
N LEU A 122 0.70 4.84 -11.77
CA LEU A 122 1.91 5.49 -11.28
C LEU A 122 3.19 4.93 -11.95
N SER A 123 3.29 3.61 -12.12
CA SER A 123 4.42 2.96 -12.81
C SER A 123 4.56 3.48 -14.23
N ILE A 124 3.45 3.45 -15.00
CA ILE A 124 3.42 3.93 -16.39
C ILE A 124 3.84 5.40 -16.48
N ALA A 125 3.35 6.24 -15.56
CA ALA A 125 3.70 7.66 -15.53
C ALA A 125 5.20 7.87 -15.27
N LEU A 126 5.77 7.15 -14.30
CA LEU A 126 7.18 7.25 -13.94
C LEU A 126 8.10 6.73 -15.03
N GLU A 127 7.80 5.57 -15.60
CA GLU A 127 8.54 5.00 -16.73
C GLU A 127 8.57 5.98 -17.90
N GLY A 128 7.40 6.53 -18.28
CA GLY A 128 7.32 7.55 -19.34
C GLY A 128 8.17 8.79 -19.05
N ILE A 129 8.22 9.27 -17.81
CA ILE A 129 9.09 10.41 -17.42
C ILE A 129 10.57 10.03 -17.51
N PHE A 130 10.96 8.83 -17.09
CA PHE A 130 12.35 8.39 -17.14
C PHE A 130 12.83 8.17 -18.56
N ASP A 131 12.04 7.52 -19.40
CA ASP A 131 12.37 7.22 -20.79
C ASP A 131 12.51 8.52 -21.60
N THR A 132 11.54 9.43 -21.49
CA THR A 132 11.63 10.75 -22.15
C THR A 132 12.82 11.58 -21.64
N THR A 133 13.13 11.52 -20.34
CA THR A 133 14.31 12.19 -19.79
C THR A 133 15.62 11.59 -20.31
N HIS A 134 15.66 10.27 -20.51
CA HIS A 134 16.80 9.58 -21.09
C HIS A 134 16.99 9.98 -22.56
N GLU A 135 15.93 9.94 -23.36
CA GLU A 135 15.94 10.38 -24.77
C GLU A 135 16.39 11.84 -24.90
N LEU A 136 15.89 12.74 -24.05
CA LEU A 136 16.32 14.15 -24.03
C LEU A 136 17.80 14.30 -23.75
N ARG A 137 18.37 13.47 -22.85
CA ARG A 137 19.80 13.50 -22.55
C ARG A 137 20.61 13.02 -23.75
N GLU A 138 20.22 11.93 -24.39
CA GLU A 138 20.88 11.42 -25.59
C GLU A 138 20.82 12.43 -26.74
N LEU A 139 19.66 13.08 -26.92
CA LEU A 139 19.47 14.10 -27.94
C LEU A 139 20.40 15.30 -27.73
N LYS A 140 20.60 15.73 -26.48
CA LYS A 140 21.57 16.79 -26.12
C LYS A 140 23.02 16.38 -26.39
N LEU A 141 23.37 15.12 -26.16
CA LEU A 141 24.73 14.59 -26.40
C LEU A 141 25.10 14.53 -27.89
N LYS A 142 24.12 14.36 -28.78
CA LYS A 142 24.32 14.39 -30.24
C LYS A 142 24.67 15.78 -30.79
N GLY A 143 24.66 16.82 -29.94
CA GLY A 143 24.98 18.19 -30.31
C GLY A 143 23.78 18.95 -30.90
N PRO A 144 23.95 20.24 -31.21
CA PRO A 144 22.88 21.04 -31.80
C PRO A 144 22.58 20.54 -33.22
N GLY A 145 21.37 20.03 -33.42
CA GLY A 145 20.84 19.79 -34.77
C GLY A 145 20.11 21.02 -35.31
N GLY A 146 19.71 20.97 -36.58
CA GLY A 146 18.82 21.97 -37.17
C GLY A 146 17.39 21.90 -36.60
N ASP A 147 16.43 22.54 -37.28
CA ASP A 147 15.05 22.70 -36.79
C ASP A 147 14.36 21.40 -36.36
N ALA A 148 14.64 20.28 -37.06
CA ALA A 148 14.08 18.97 -36.71
C ALA A 148 14.51 18.48 -35.32
N HIS A 149 15.73 18.82 -34.88
CA HIS A 149 16.25 18.47 -33.55
C HIS A 149 15.54 19.27 -32.45
N LEU A 150 15.32 20.56 -32.69
CA LEU A 150 14.57 21.43 -31.79
C LEU A 150 13.10 20.99 -31.66
N MET A 151 12.46 20.63 -32.78
CA MET A 151 11.09 20.09 -32.76
C MET A 151 11.01 18.80 -31.94
N ARG A 152 11.93 17.85 -32.17
CA ARG A 152 11.97 16.60 -31.41
C ARG A 152 12.25 16.82 -29.93
N GLN A 153 13.14 17.76 -29.58
CA GLN A 153 13.40 18.11 -28.19
C GLN A 153 12.13 18.63 -27.52
N LYS A 154 11.41 19.55 -28.16
CA LYS A 154 10.18 20.10 -27.62
C LYS A 154 9.09 19.04 -27.43
N GLU A 155 8.90 18.15 -28.41
CA GLU A 155 7.96 17.02 -28.29
C GLU A 155 8.26 16.16 -27.06
N LEU A 156 9.53 15.84 -26.82
CA LEU A 156 9.94 15.04 -25.67
C LEU A 156 9.76 15.78 -24.34
N GLU A 157 10.01 17.09 -24.31
CA GLU A 157 9.72 17.93 -23.15
C GLU A 157 8.23 17.95 -22.82
N ASP A 158 7.38 18.11 -23.83
CA ASP A 158 5.92 18.11 -23.69
C ASP A 158 5.40 16.74 -23.22
N LEU A 159 5.91 15.63 -23.77
CA LEU A 159 5.54 14.27 -23.35
C LEU A 159 5.93 14.00 -21.89
N ARG A 160 7.12 14.43 -21.49
CA ARG A 160 7.57 14.30 -20.09
C ARG A 160 6.68 15.09 -19.14
N ASP A 161 6.30 16.30 -19.52
CA ASP A 161 5.40 17.16 -18.75
C ASP A 161 3.98 16.59 -18.64
N GLN A 162 3.48 15.96 -19.70
CA GLN A 162 2.22 15.21 -19.67
C GLN A 162 2.31 14.02 -18.72
N GLY A 163 3.42 13.26 -18.75
CA GLY A 163 3.66 12.15 -17.82
C GLY A 163 3.64 12.61 -16.36
N PHE A 164 4.31 13.72 -16.05
CA PHE A 164 4.29 14.30 -14.71
C PHE A 164 2.88 14.76 -14.29
N THR A 165 2.14 15.38 -15.21
CA THR A 165 0.76 15.82 -14.96
C THR A 165 -0.17 14.64 -14.71
N PHE A 166 -0.03 13.55 -15.47
CA PHE A 166 -0.78 12.32 -15.27
C PHE A 166 -0.47 11.65 -13.93
N MET A 167 0.80 11.69 -13.50
CA MET A 167 1.21 11.26 -12.16
C MET A 167 0.50 12.07 -11.06
N LEU A 168 0.47 13.40 -11.18
CA LEU A 168 -0.27 14.26 -10.22
C LEU A 168 -1.76 13.96 -10.20
N ALA A 169 -2.40 13.81 -11.37
CA ALA A 169 -3.82 13.44 -11.45
C ALA A 169 -4.11 12.05 -10.84
N THR A 170 -3.10 11.18 -10.78
CA THR A 170 -3.22 9.86 -10.13
C THR A 170 -3.22 9.99 -8.60
N THR A 171 -2.55 11.02 -8.04
CA THR A 171 -2.57 11.27 -6.59
C THR A 171 -3.93 11.73 -6.06
N ASP A 172 -4.84 12.19 -6.92
CA ASP A 172 -6.21 12.54 -6.53
C ASP A 172 -7.01 11.33 -6.01
N LEU A 173 -6.55 10.11 -6.30
CA LEU A 173 -7.15 8.87 -5.80
C LEU A 173 -6.71 8.52 -4.36
N VAL A 174 -5.63 9.13 -3.87
CA VAL A 174 -5.02 8.81 -2.56
C VAL A 174 -6.01 8.98 -1.39
N PRO A 175 -6.78 10.08 -1.27
CA PRO A 175 -7.67 10.26 -0.13
C PRO A 175 -8.71 9.15 0.03
N GLU A 176 -9.29 8.68 -1.08
CA GLU A 176 -10.28 7.58 -1.07
C GLU A 176 -9.64 6.25 -0.68
N LEU A 177 -8.44 5.96 -1.20
CA LEU A 177 -7.68 4.77 -0.86
C LEU A 177 -7.32 4.75 0.63
N LEU A 178 -6.77 5.85 1.14
CA LEU A 178 -6.39 5.97 2.55
C LEU A 178 -7.60 5.83 3.46
N GLN A 179 -8.72 6.49 3.17
CA GLN A 179 -9.94 6.32 3.96
C GLN A 179 -10.39 4.86 4.03
N SER A 180 -10.24 4.11 2.94
CA SER A 180 -10.54 2.66 2.92
C SER A 180 -9.59 1.88 3.83
N PHE A 181 -8.29 2.19 3.79
CA PHE A 181 -7.29 1.54 4.65
C PHE A 181 -7.43 1.90 6.12
N GLU A 182 -7.73 3.15 6.47
CA GLU A 182 -7.91 3.59 7.86
C GLU A 182 -9.02 2.80 8.57
N ARG A 183 -10.11 2.51 7.86
CA ARG A 183 -11.23 1.70 8.38
C ARG A 183 -10.79 0.27 8.73
N ILE A 184 -9.89 -0.31 7.94
CA ILE A 184 -9.38 -1.68 8.14
C ILE A 184 -8.28 -1.68 9.20
N ALA A 185 -7.31 -0.78 9.07
CA ALA A 185 -6.15 -0.65 9.95
C ALA A 185 -6.50 -0.18 11.36
N ARG A 186 -7.63 0.52 11.52
CA ARG A 186 -8.02 1.26 12.73
C ARG A 186 -6.90 2.20 13.18
N HIS A 187 -6.25 2.83 12.22
CA HIS A 187 -5.14 3.75 12.37
C HIS A 187 -5.32 4.88 11.36
N SER A 188 -5.01 6.12 11.74
CA SER A 188 -5.09 7.25 10.82
C SER A 188 -3.73 7.54 10.21
N PHE A 189 -3.71 7.76 8.90
CA PHE A 189 -2.50 8.11 8.17
C PHE A 189 -2.31 9.63 8.01
N SER A 190 -3.25 10.45 8.52
CA SER A 190 -3.18 11.92 8.41
C SER A 190 -1.94 12.50 9.08
N ASN A 191 -1.52 11.93 10.21
CA ASN A 191 -0.37 12.42 10.98
C ASN A 191 0.95 12.35 10.20
N LEU A 192 1.15 11.33 9.35
CA LEU A 192 2.34 11.20 8.52
C LEU A 192 2.41 12.30 7.45
N GLY A 193 1.29 12.56 6.76
CA GLY A 193 1.19 13.63 5.77
C GLY A 193 1.31 15.02 6.39
N ASP A 194 0.75 15.23 7.59
CA ASP A 194 0.83 16.50 8.29
C ASP A 194 2.22 16.77 8.87
N MET A 195 2.93 15.74 9.36
CA MET A 195 4.32 15.89 9.80
C MET A 195 5.23 16.26 8.64
N ALA A 196 5.11 15.58 7.49
CA ALA A 196 5.90 15.91 6.30
C ALA A 196 5.63 17.35 5.82
N ARG A 197 4.36 17.79 5.79
CA ARG A 197 3.99 19.16 5.40
C ARG A 197 4.47 20.23 6.38
N ARG A 198 4.50 19.94 7.69
CA ARG A 198 5.01 20.87 8.73
C ARG A 198 6.51 21.11 8.63
N VAL A 199 7.30 20.06 8.34
CA VAL A 199 8.75 20.21 8.13
C VAL A 199 9.04 21.20 7.00
N ASN A 200 8.35 21.05 5.86
CA ASN A 200 8.53 21.95 4.72
C ASN A 200 8.06 23.39 4.96
N HIS A 201 7.02 23.60 5.77
CA HIS A 201 6.56 24.94 6.10
C HIS A 201 7.59 25.70 6.95
N ASN A 202 8.26 25.01 7.87
CA ASN A 202 9.33 25.63 8.67
C ASN A 202 10.58 25.94 7.83
N ASP A 203 10.96 25.08 6.88
CA ASP A 203 12.11 25.32 6.00
C ASP A 203 11.88 26.47 5.02
N THR A 204 10.64 26.67 4.57
CA THR A 204 10.27 27.81 3.70
C THR A 204 10.20 29.15 4.42
N LEU A 205 9.95 29.15 5.74
CA LEU A 205 10.04 30.35 6.57
C LEU A 205 11.50 30.69 6.88
N ALA A 206 12.35 29.70 7.16
CA ALA A 206 13.78 29.90 7.38
C ALA A 206 14.52 30.43 6.13
N ALA A 207 14.14 29.97 4.93
CA ALA A 207 14.72 30.43 3.68
C ALA A 207 14.29 31.86 3.26
N LYS A 208 13.25 32.44 3.88
CA LYS A 208 12.80 33.82 3.66
C LYS A 208 13.35 34.83 4.67
N SER A 209 14.03 34.35 5.72
CA SER A 209 14.65 35.18 6.77
C SER A 209 16.15 35.42 6.58
N VAL A 210 16.71 35.01 5.43
CA VAL A 210 18.09 35.26 4.98
C VAL A 210 18.04 36.06 3.70
#